data_AF-A0A2W1B3L9-F1
#
_entry.id   AF-A0A2W1B3L9-F1
#
_cell.length_a   1.000
_cell.length_b   1.000
_cell.length_c   1.000
_cell.angle_alpha   90.00
_cell.angle_beta   90.00
_cell.angle_gamma   90.00
#
_symmetry.space_group_name_H-M   'P 1'
#
loop_
_entity.id
_entity.type
_entity.pdbx_description
1 polymer ?
#
loop_
_entity_poly.entity_id
_entity_poly.type
_entity_poly.pdbx_seq_one_letter_code
_entity_poly.pdbx_strand_id
1 'polypeptide(L)'
;MVAFTSALGAALLLPVAARGLKEDRKAPLRGFAWAALTGPLTLAAVGFFYSALQHSPVVVVNPLVATYPLGSILLARLFLSRHESFSPSVVIGALLVVGGSVLVSIAAVN
;
A
#
# COMPACT_ATOMS: atom_id res chain seq x y z
N MET A 1 -5.33 7.11 -14.20
CA MET A 1 -5.30 7.71 -12.85
C MET A 1 -4.00 7.42 -12.12
N VAL A 2 -3.63 6.14 -11.90
CA VAL A 2 -2.40 5.75 -11.16
C VAL A 2 -1.11 6.36 -11.73
N ALA A 3 -0.90 6.31 -13.05
CA ALA A 3 0.26 6.92 -13.72
C ALA A 3 0.33 8.44 -13.52
N PHE A 4 -0.81 9.12 -13.48
CA PHE A 4 -0.88 10.56 -13.26
C PHE A 4 -0.53 10.91 -11.81
N THR A 5 -1.10 10.20 -10.82
CA THR A 5 -0.82 10.42 -9.40
C THR A 5 0.64 10.12 -9.05
N SER A 6 1.22 9.07 -9.63
CA SER A 6 2.63 8.72 -9.41
C SER A 6 3.59 9.67 -10.12
N ALA A 7 3.28 10.14 -11.32
CA ALA A 7 4.06 11.18 -12.00
C ALA A 7 4.02 12.53 -11.24
N LEU A 8 2.84 12.92 -10.75
CA LEU A 8 2.67 14.15 -9.98
C LEU A 8 3.40 14.06 -8.62
N GLY A 9 3.29 12.92 -7.94
CA GLY A 9 4.03 12.65 -6.70
C GLY A 9 5.53 12.67 -6.90
N ALA A 10 6.04 12.08 -8.00
CA ALA A 10 7.45 12.16 -8.36
C ALA A 10 7.87 13.61 -8.64
N ALA A 11 7.08 14.38 -9.39
CA ALA A 11 7.35 15.79 -9.70
C ALA A 11 7.45 16.66 -8.43
N LEU A 12 6.57 16.42 -7.45
CA LEU A 12 6.57 17.13 -6.17
C LEU A 12 7.74 16.73 -5.27
N LEU A 13 8.11 15.45 -5.26
CA LEU A 13 9.19 14.94 -4.41
C LEU A 13 10.58 15.14 -5.02
N LEU A 14 10.70 15.26 -6.34
CA LEU A 14 11.97 15.49 -7.05
C LEU A 14 12.80 16.66 -6.47
N PRO A 15 12.26 17.87 -6.22
CA PRO A 15 13.06 18.96 -5.64
C PRO A 15 13.49 18.71 -4.18
N VAL A 16 12.76 17.88 -3.43
CA VAL A 16 13.11 17.49 -2.05
C VAL A 16 14.16 16.38 -2.07
N ALA A 17 13.96 15.36 -2.91
CA ALA A 17 14.89 14.26 -3.13
C ALA A 17 16.22 14.74 -3.74
N ALA A 18 16.18 15.77 -4.62
CA ALA A 18 17.37 16.38 -5.22
C ALA A 18 18.35 16.94 -4.18
N ARG A 19 17.87 17.33 -2.99
CA ARG A 19 18.72 17.78 -1.89
C ARG A 19 19.39 16.62 -1.14
N GLY A 20 18.75 15.44 -1.09
CA GLY A 20 19.27 14.22 -0.44
C GLY A 20 20.08 13.30 -1.36
N LEU A 21 19.99 13.48 -2.68
CA LEU A 21 20.63 12.64 -3.71
C LEU A 21 22.17 12.53 -3.59
N LYS A 22 22.84 13.53 -2.99
CA LYS A 22 24.29 13.47 -2.70
C LYS A 22 24.62 12.54 -1.52
N GLU A 23 23.73 12.44 -0.54
CA GLU A 23 23.84 11.56 0.63
C GLU A 23 23.47 10.11 0.25
N ASP A 24 22.40 9.95 -0.53
CA ASP A 24 21.90 8.65 -1.02
C ASP A 24 22.86 7.93 -1.97
N ARG A 25 23.82 8.63 -2.58
CA ARG A 25 24.87 8.00 -3.39
C ARG A 25 25.78 7.08 -2.56
N LYS A 26 25.79 7.23 -1.23
CA LYS A 26 26.46 6.32 -0.29
C LYS A 26 25.53 5.21 0.23
N ALA A 27 24.27 5.21 -0.16
CA ALA A 27 23.31 4.21 0.31
C ALA A 27 23.68 2.81 -0.21
N PRO A 28 23.52 1.77 0.62
CA PRO A 28 23.83 0.40 0.22
C PRO A 28 22.93 -0.04 -0.94
N LEU A 29 23.51 -0.65 -1.97
CA LEU A 29 22.80 -1.21 -3.14
C LEU A 29 21.60 -2.09 -2.78
N ARG A 30 21.64 -2.72 -1.60
CA ARG A 30 20.56 -3.54 -1.05
C ARG A 30 19.29 -2.72 -0.77
N GLY A 31 19.42 -1.47 -0.30
CA GLY A 31 18.27 -0.58 -0.10
C GLY A 31 17.64 -0.16 -1.43
N PHE A 32 18.47 0.10 -2.44
CA PHE A 32 18.02 0.40 -3.80
C PHE A 32 17.30 -0.79 -4.44
N ALA A 33 17.76 -2.03 -4.19
CA ALA A 33 17.10 -3.25 -4.67
C ALA A 33 15.68 -3.41 -4.09
N TRP A 34 15.49 -3.15 -2.77
CA TRP A 34 14.16 -3.16 -2.15
C TRP A 34 13.25 -2.06 -2.71
N ALA A 35 13.79 -0.86 -2.93
CA ALA A 35 13.05 0.24 -3.54
C ALA A 35 12.63 -0.07 -4.98
N ALA A 36 13.53 -0.65 -5.79
CA ALA A 36 13.23 -1.05 -7.17
C ALA A 36 12.14 -2.13 -7.23
N LEU A 37 12.03 -3.00 -6.22
CA LEU A 37 11.01 -4.05 -6.16
C LEU A 37 9.59 -3.50 -5.95
N THR A 38 9.44 -2.30 -5.38
CA THR A 38 8.12 -1.70 -5.13
C THR A 38 7.33 -1.45 -6.41
N GLY A 39 7.98 -0.98 -7.48
CA GLY A 39 7.33 -0.68 -8.76
C GLY A 39 6.63 -1.89 -9.39
N PRO A 40 7.34 -3.01 -9.64
CA PRO A 40 6.73 -4.24 -10.15
C PRO A 40 5.61 -4.78 -9.26
N LEU A 41 5.77 -4.73 -7.93
CA LEU A 41 4.73 -5.16 -7.00
C LEU A 41 3.47 -4.30 -7.10
N THR A 42 3.62 -2.97 -7.19
CA THR A 42 2.49 -2.06 -7.38
C THR A 42 1.79 -2.32 -8.72
N LEU A 43 2.56 -2.54 -9.79
CA LEU A 43 1.99 -2.85 -11.10
C LEU A 43 1.19 -4.15 -11.07
N ALA A 44 1.74 -5.20 -10.46
CA ALA A 44 1.04 -6.48 -10.27
C ALA A 44 -0.24 -6.32 -9.44
N ALA A 45 -0.17 -5.56 -8.33
CA ALA A 45 -1.33 -5.29 -7.48
C ALA A 45 -2.47 -4.59 -8.24
N VAL A 46 -2.15 -3.58 -9.04
CA VAL A 46 -3.13 -2.88 -9.88
C VAL A 46 -3.70 -3.82 -10.95
N GLY A 47 -2.88 -4.67 -11.56
CA GLY A 47 -3.33 -5.69 -12.51
C GLY A 47 -4.33 -6.66 -11.89
N PHE A 48 -4.02 -7.20 -10.71
CA PHE A 48 -4.94 -8.06 -9.97
C PHE A 48 -6.22 -7.36 -9.56
N PHE A 49 -6.15 -6.09 -9.16
CA PHE A 49 -7.33 -5.29 -8.83
C PHE A 49 -8.28 -5.15 -10.02
N TYR A 50 -7.76 -4.78 -11.19
CA TYR A 50 -8.59 -4.67 -12.39
C TYR A 50 -9.13 -6.05 -12.84
N SER A 51 -8.35 -7.11 -12.69
CA SER A 51 -8.83 -8.48 -12.95
C SER A 51 -9.99 -8.87 -12.02
N ALA A 52 -9.91 -8.52 -10.73
CA ALA A 52 -10.98 -8.75 -9.77
C ALA A 52 -12.26 -7.97 -10.13
N LEU A 53 -12.13 -6.73 -10.60
CA LEU A 53 -13.28 -5.93 -11.06
C LEU A 53 -13.94 -6.50 -12.33
N GLN A 54 -13.21 -7.27 -13.15
CA GLN A 54 -13.78 -7.94 -14.31
C GLN A 54 -14.59 -9.19 -13.95
N HIS A 55 -14.26 -9.85 -12.84
CA HIS A 55 -14.90 -11.11 -12.41
C HIS A 55 -15.91 -10.93 -11.27
N SER A 56 -15.84 -9.82 -10.53
CA SER A 56 -16.68 -9.56 -9.36
C SER A 56 -17.24 -8.14 -9.33
N PRO A 57 -18.42 -7.93 -8.71
CA PRO A 57 -19.02 -6.61 -8.59
C PRO A 57 -18.12 -5.62 -7.83
N VAL A 58 -18.04 -4.38 -8.34
CA VAL A 58 -17.28 -3.28 -7.74
C VAL A 58 -17.67 -3.04 -6.26
N VAL A 59 -18.94 -3.28 -5.93
CA VAL A 59 -19.50 -3.09 -4.58
C VAL A 59 -18.91 -4.07 -3.57
N VAL A 60 -18.39 -5.22 -4.00
CA VAL A 60 -17.69 -6.20 -3.14
C VAL A 60 -16.18 -6.00 -3.19
N VAL A 61 -15.63 -5.66 -4.36
CA VAL A 61 -14.18 -5.48 -4.55
C VAL A 61 -13.64 -4.25 -3.82
N ASN A 62 -14.38 -3.13 -3.82
CA ASN A 62 -13.89 -1.88 -3.24
C ASN A 62 -13.77 -1.93 -1.70
N PRO A 63 -14.73 -2.50 -0.95
CA PRO A 63 -14.56 -2.74 0.49
C PRO A 63 -13.41 -3.71 0.78
N LEU A 64 -13.25 -4.77 -0.01
CA LEU A 64 -12.12 -5.70 0.14
C LEU A 64 -10.79 -4.97 0.00
N VAL A 65 -10.63 -4.07 -0.97
CA VAL A 65 -9.40 -3.27 -1.10
C VAL A 65 -9.19 -2.33 0.09
N ALA A 66 -10.25 -1.80 0.70
CA ALA A 66 -10.13 -0.99 1.90
C ALA A 66 -9.48 -1.73 3.08
N THR A 67 -9.39 -3.07 3.05
CA THR A 67 -8.66 -3.87 4.05
C THR A 67 -7.14 -3.88 3.87
N TYR A 68 -6.59 -3.20 2.86
CA TYR A 68 -5.14 -3.11 2.64
C TYR A 68 -4.31 -2.73 3.89
N PRO A 69 -4.80 -1.92 4.86
CA PRO A 69 -4.02 -1.59 6.06
C PRO A 69 -3.64 -2.83 6.88
N LEU A 70 -4.46 -3.90 6.89
CA LEU A 70 -4.10 -5.15 7.54
C LEU A 70 -2.88 -5.80 6.88
N GLY A 71 -2.89 -5.88 5.55
CA GLY A 71 -1.77 -6.41 4.78
C GLY A 71 -0.50 -5.61 5.03
N SER A 72 -0.63 -4.28 5.08
CA SER A 72 0.47 -3.38 5.42
C SER A 72 1.02 -3.61 6.83
N ILE A 73 0.15 -3.77 7.84
CA ILE A 73 0.57 -4.05 9.23
C ILE A 73 1.22 -5.43 9.34
N LEU A 74 0.68 -6.43 8.65
CA LEU A 74 1.24 -7.79 8.64
C LEU A 74 2.64 -7.81 8.02
N LEU A 75 2.81 -7.16 6.86
CA LEU A 75 4.10 -7.02 6.19
C LEU A 75 5.07 -6.17 7.02
N ALA A 76 4.62 -5.06 7.61
CA ALA A 76 5.43 -4.25 8.52
C ALA A 76 5.87 -5.07 9.73
N ARG A 77 5.00 -5.90 10.30
CA ARG A 77 5.38 -6.80 11.40
C ARG A 77 6.36 -7.86 10.95
N LEU A 78 6.28 -8.36 9.72
CA LEU A 78 7.21 -9.37 9.21
C LEU A 78 8.61 -8.78 8.88
N PHE A 79 8.65 -7.61 8.26
CA PHE A 79 9.89 -7.00 7.76
C PHE A 79 10.52 -5.99 8.74
N LEU A 80 9.70 -5.26 9.49
CA LEU A 80 10.10 -4.15 10.36
C LEU A 80 10.03 -4.49 11.86
N SER A 81 9.77 -5.76 12.21
CA SER A 81 9.56 -6.27 13.58
C SER A 81 10.61 -5.86 14.63
N ARG A 82 11.78 -5.32 14.22
CA ARG A 82 12.84 -4.85 15.12
C ARG A 82 12.78 -3.36 15.48
N HIS A 83 11.99 -2.52 14.79
CA HIS A 83 12.10 -1.05 14.91
C HIS A 83 10.79 -0.30 15.20
N GLU A 84 9.64 -0.95 15.23
CA GLU A 84 8.35 -0.26 15.41
C GLU A 84 7.55 -0.82 16.59
N SER A 85 7.36 -0.01 17.63
CA SER A 85 6.39 -0.28 18.69
C SER A 85 4.98 -0.07 18.11
N PHE A 86 4.32 -1.16 17.70
CA PHE A 86 2.94 -1.10 17.27
C PHE A 86 2.07 -0.54 18.40
N SER A 87 1.63 0.71 18.25
CA SER A 87 0.69 1.33 19.19
C SER A 87 -0.65 0.58 19.10
N PRO A 88 -1.27 0.21 20.23
CA PRO A 88 -2.57 -0.48 20.23
C PRO A 88 -3.65 0.27 19.44
N SER A 89 -3.53 1.60 19.32
CA SER A 89 -4.39 2.44 18.48
C SER A 89 -4.39 2.04 16.99
N VAL A 90 -3.26 1.60 16.45
CA VAL A 90 -3.13 1.16 15.05
C VAL A 90 -3.89 -0.15 14.83
N VAL A 91 -3.82 -1.05 15.80
CA VAL A 91 -4.53 -2.34 15.76
C VAL A 91 -6.04 -2.12 15.81
N ILE A 92 -6.52 -1.25 16.70
CA ILE A 92 -7.94 -0.90 16.81
C ILE A 92 -8.45 -0.26 15.51
N GLY A 93 -7.70 0.69 14.94
CA GLY A 93 -8.03 1.30 13.66
C GLY A 93 -8.10 0.29 12.51
N ALA A 94 -7.15 -0.64 12.46
CA ALA A 94 -7.15 -1.69 11.46
C ALA A 94 -8.36 -2.64 11.59
N LEU A 95 -8.70 -3.04 12.82
CA LEU A 95 -9.88 -3.86 13.10
C LEU A 95 -11.19 -3.13 12.71
N LEU A 96 -11.28 -1.83 12.97
CA LEU A 96 -12.42 -0.99 12.56
C LEU A 96 -12.59 -0.94 11.04
N VAL A 97 -11.50 -0.71 10.30
CA VAL A 97 -11.52 -0.68 8.83
C VAL A 97 -12.00 -2.04 8.27
N VAL A 98 -11.54 -3.13 8.86
CA VAL A 98 -11.90 -4.48 8.44
C VAL A 98 -13.35 -4.79 8.77
N GLY A 99 -13.77 -4.49 10.00
CA GLY A 99 -15.17 -4.64 10.39
C GLY A 99 -16.11 -3.88 9.46
N GLY A 100 -15.79 -2.63 9.15
CA GLY A 100 -16.55 -1.81 8.19
C GLY A 100 -16.57 -2.41 6.78
N SER A 101 -15.42 -2.89 6.28
CA SER A 101 -15.34 -3.50 4.96
C SER A 101 -16.20 -4.77 4.82
N VAL A 102 -16.24 -5.60 5.87
CA VAL A 102 -17.04 -6.83 5.90
C VAL A 102 -18.52 -6.48 5.94
N LEU A 103 -18.90 -5.50 6.76
CA LEU A 103 -20.28 -5.04 6.86
C LEU A 103 -20.81 -4.52 5.51
N VAL A 104 -20.01 -3.71 4.82
CA VAL A 104 -20.36 -3.19 3.48
C VAL A 104 -20.42 -4.32 2.45
N SER A 105 -19.49 -5.28 2.50
CA SER A 105 -19.49 -6.42 1.58
C SER A 105 -20.72 -7.32 1.75
N ILE A 106 -21.14 -7.59 2.99
CA ILE A 106 -22.35 -8.38 3.28
C ILE A 106 -23.60 -7.61 2.83
N ALA A 107 -23.68 -6.32 3.15
CA ALA A 107 -24.79 -5.46 2.73
C ALA A 107 -24.89 -5.31 1.20
N ALA A 108 -23.79 -5.50 0.47
CA ALA A 108 -23.77 -5.43 -0.99
C ALA A 108 -24.29 -6.69 -1.69
N VAL A 109 -24.37 -7.83 -0.98
CA VAL A 109 -24.79 -9.14 -1.53
C VAL A 109 -26.26 -9.45 -1.19
N ASN A 110 -26.83 -8.79 -0.19
CA ASN A 110 -28.25 -8.85 0.20
C ASN A 110 -29.07 -7.76 -0.52
#